data_AF-A0AA35WQD5-F1
#
_entry.id   AF-A0AA35WQD5-F1
#
_cell.length_a   1.000
_cell.length_b   1.000
_cell.length_c   1.000
_cell.angle_alpha   90.00
_cell.angle_beta   90.00
_cell.angle_gamma   90.00
#
_symmetry.space_group_name_H-M   'P 1'
#
loop_
_entity.id
_entity.type
_entity.pdbx_description
1 polymer ?
#
loop_
_entity_poly.entity_id
_entity_poly.type
_entity_poly.pdbx_seq_one_letter_code
_entity_poly.pdbx_strand_id
1 'polypeptide(L)'
;MCLQYCQECHSAENENLLLLCDGCDKGTHTYCCKPKLTTIPKGDWYCRFCSTNKSRYRSCAICDRSRGELLHCSRCPKAYHKRCLTPPLSRKPSGVWLCATCRRKSAQKQQTPPISTPSPSTNHITSRKRKEDLEVCHVILGELEAHRDSWPFLEPVDRAKLPEYFRVVKKPMDFQTIRCKLRDGRYSCREAFASDSRLVFSNCLFYNEDQSKIGMAGHSMKNFFEKRWSELNR
;
A
#
# COMPACT_ATOMS: atom_id res chain seq x y z
N MET A 1 15.20 -20.22 -2.05
CA MET A 1 15.66 -19.18 -1.11
C MET A 1 16.59 -18.25 -1.87
N CYS A 2 16.25 -16.97 -2.06
CA CYS A 2 17.16 -16.01 -2.68
C CYS A 2 18.16 -15.55 -1.62
N LEU A 3 19.42 -16.00 -1.71
CA LEU A 3 20.50 -15.56 -0.83
C LEU A 3 20.71 -14.05 -1.01
N GLN A 4 20.59 -13.29 0.09
CA GLN A 4 20.87 -11.85 0.09
C GLN A 4 22.35 -11.62 0.40
N TYR A 5 23.02 -10.83 -0.43
CA TYR A 5 24.45 -10.54 -0.32
C TYR A 5 24.69 -9.05 -0.10
N CYS A 6 25.80 -8.72 0.56
CA CYS A 6 26.23 -7.33 0.71
C CYS A 6 26.70 -6.77 -0.63
N GLN A 7 26.17 -5.60 -1.01
CA GLN A 7 26.54 -4.96 -2.28
C GLN A 7 27.95 -4.37 -2.33
N GLU A 8 28.64 -4.22 -1.20
CA GLU A 8 29.96 -3.61 -1.12
C GLU A 8 31.09 -4.64 -1.04
N CYS A 9 30.89 -5.73 -0.28
CA CYS A 9 31.88 -6.81 -0.15
C CYS A 9 31.50 -8.10 -0.88
N HIS A 10 30.29 -8.18 -1.46
CA HIS A 10 29.77 -9.33 -2.20
C HIS A 10 29.70 -10.65 -1.39
N SER A 11 29.89 -10.59 -0.07
CA SER A 11 29.74 -11.72 0.84
C SER A 11 28.31 -11.80 1.41
N ALA A 12 27.87 -13.02 1.68
CA ALA A 12 26.65 -13.34 2.41
C ALA A 12 26.93 -13.72 3.88
N GLU A 13 28.20 -13.75 4.30
CA GLU A 13 28.58 -14.03 5.69
C GLU A 13 28.18 -12.87 6.61
N ASN A 14 27.94 -13.15 7.90
CA ASN A 14 27.49 -12.18 8.90
C ASN A 14 26.11 -11.57 8.59
N GLU A 15 25.16 -12.41 8.18
CA GLU A 15 23.77 -12.03 7.86
C GLU A 15 23.10 -11.18 8.96
N ASN A 16 23.42 -11.43 10.24
CA ASN A 16 22.90 -10.65 11.38
C ASN A 16 23.33 -9.16 11.38
N LEU A 17 24.34 -8.80 10.60
CA LEU A 17 24.82 -7.44 10.43
C LEU A 17 24.48 -6.88 9.03
N LEU A 18 23.76 -7.63 8.21
CA LEU A 18 23.33 -7.24 6.87
C LEU A 18 22.06 -6.39 6.97
N LEU A 19 22.17 -5.10 6.67
CA LEU A 19 21.02 -4.19 6.60
C LEU A 19 20.38 -4.26 5.23
N LEU A 20 19.05 -4.38 5.19
CA LEU A 20 18.26 -4.26 3.97
C LEU A 20 17.73 -2.85 3.82
N CYS A 21 17.91 -2.28 2.63
CA CYS A 21 17.37 -0.97 2.31
C CYS A 21 15.86 -1.06 2.05
N ASP A 22 15.06 -0.34 2.85
CA ASP A 22 13.59 -0.27 2.70
C ASP A 22 13.12 0.40 1.40
N GLY A 23 14.06 0.96 0.61
CA GLY A 23 13.77 1.60 -0.68
C GLY A 23 14.15 0.79 -1.92
N CYS A 24 14.93 -0.28 -1.81
CA CYS A 24 15.40 -1.03 -2.99
C CYS A 24 15.77 -2.49 -2.74
N ASP A 25 15.45 -3.05 -1.57
CA ASP A 25 15.66 -4.47 -1.18
C ASP A 25 17.11 -4.96 -1.32
N LYS A 26 18.08 -4.04 -1.34
CA LYS A 26 19.50 -4.33 -1.44
C LYS A 26 20.15 -4.38 -0.05
N GLY A 27 21.03 -5.36 0.14
CA GLY A 27 21.74 -5.61 1.40
C GLY A 27 23.08 -4.88 1.51
N THR A 28 23.41 -4.35 2.69
CA THR A 28 24.73 -3.80 2.99
C THR A 28 25.07 -4.06 4.46
N HIS A 29 26.26 -4.60 4.76
CA HIS A 29 26.66 -4.77 6.14
C HIS A 29 26.81 -3.41 6.85
N THR A 30 26.48 -3.35 8.14
CA THR A 30 26.67 -2.15 8.98
C THR A 30 28.08 -1.55 8.85
N TYR A 31 29.11 -2.40 8.82
CA TYR A 31 30.51 -2.00 8.66
C TYR A 31 30.94 -1.72 7.21
N CYS A 32 30.16 -2.15 6.23
CA CYS A 32 30.34 -1.82 4.81
C CYS A 32 29.62 -0.52 4.42
N CYS A 33 28.65 -0.07 5.23
CA CYS A 33 28.01 1.22 5.04
C CYS A 33 29.05 2.35 5.06
N LYS A 34 28.74 3.43 4.35
CA LYS A 34 29.54 4.65 4.37
C LYS A 34 28.58 5.83 4.65
N PRO A 35 28.67 6.51 5.81
CA PRO A 35 29.56 6.20 6.94
C PRO A 35 29.26 4.81 7.55
N LYS A 36 30.29 4.21 8.18
CA LYS A 36 30.16 2.91 8.85
C LYS A 36 29.19 3.04 10.01
N LEU A 37 28.29 2.08 10.14
CA LEU A 37 27.34 2.01 11.24
C LEU A 37 27.89 1.06 12.29
N THR A 38 27.95 1.53 13.55
CA THR A 38 28.40 0.73 14.68
C THR A 38 27.26 -0.06 15.33
N THR A 39 26.01 0.32 15.05
CA THR A 39 24.80 -0.32 15.55
C THR A 39 23.74 -0.42 14.45
N ILE A 40 22.86 -1.41 14.57
CA ILE A 40 21.69 -1.54 13.69
C ILE A 40 20.74 -0.36 13.97
N PRO A 41 20.38 0.45 12.97
CA PRO A 41 19.46 1.57 13.14
C PRO A 41 18.09 1.09 13.64
N LYS A 42 17.47 1.86 14.53
CA LYS A 42 16.08 1.60 14.94
C LYS A 42 15.13 2.21 13.90
N GLY A 43 14.24 1.39 13.35
CA GLY A 43 13.27 1.80 12.32
C GLY A 43 13.87 1.76 10.90
N ASP A 44 13.23 2.47 9.97
CA ASP A 44 13.60 2.41 8.56
C ASP A 44 15.06 2.82 8.29
N TRP A 45 15.75 2.05 7.45
CA TRP A 45 17.08 2.36 6.96
C TRP A 45 17.13 2.40 5.43
N TYR A 46 17.83 3.41 4.89
CA TYR A 46 17.96 3.64 3.46
C TYR A 46 19.42 3.68 3.06
N CYS A 47 19.80 2.92 2.02
CA CYS A 47 21.15 2.96 1.48
C CYS A 47 21.50 4.36 0.95
N ARG A 48 22.79 4.63 0.71
CA ARG A 48 23.24 5.94 0.22
C ARG A 48 22.51 6.40 -1.04
N PHE A 49 22.23 5.50 -1.98
CA PHE A 49 21.54 5.83 -3.22
C PHE A 49 20.07 6.22 -2.97
N CYS A 50 19.38 5.52 -2.07
CA CYS A 50 18.00 5.83 -1.68
C CYS A 50 17.92 7.04 -0.73
N SER A 51 18.99 7.34 -0.01
CA SER A 51 19.09 8.51 0.87
C SER A 51 19.29 9.81 0.08
N THR A 52 20.11 9.78 -0.99
CA THR A 52 20.35 10.95 -1.85
C THR A 52 19.24 11.14 -2.88
N ASN A 53 18.63 10.07 -3.37
CA ASN A 53 17.52 10.13 -4.28
C ASN A 53 16.20 10.12 -3.49
N LYS A 54 15.60 11.29 -3.24
CA LYS A 54 14.31 11.47 -2.54
C LYS A 54 13.12 10.73 -3.20
N SER A 55 13.34 9.96 -4.25
CA SER A 55 12.36 9.08 -4.87
C SER A 55 12.16 7.79 -4.06
N ARG A 56 11.48 7.91 -2.91
CA ARG A 56 10.99 6.73 -2.17
C ARG A 56 9.77 6.06 -2.86
N TYR A 57 9.25 6.63 -3.95
CA TYR A 57 8.14 6.06 -4.72
C TYR A 57 8.52 5.92 -6.19
N ARG A 58 8.67 4.67 -6.63
CA ARG A 58 8.80 4.27 -8.05
C ARG A 58 7.46 4.10 -8.74
N SER A 59 6.35 4.26 -8.02
CA SER A 59 4.99 4.16 -8.54
C SER A 59 4.19 5.44 -8.27
N CYS A 60 3.19 5.67 -9.11
CA CYS A 60 2.25 6.77 -8.89
C CYS A 60 1.38 6.49 -7.66
N ALA A 61 1.34 7.43 -6.70
CA ALA A 61 0.54 7.33 -5.48
C ALA A 61 -1.00 7.34 -5.69
N ILE A 62 -1.47 7.31 -6.94
CA ILE A 62 -2.90 7.27 -7.31
C ILE A 62 -3.22 5.97 -8.05
N CYS A 63 -2.43 5.59 -9.07
CA CYS A 63 -2.71 4.40 -9.87
C CYS A 63 -1.75 3.22 -9.62
N ASP A 64 -0.75 3.40 -8.76
CA ASP A 64 0.29 2.44 -8.38
C ASP A 64 1.12 1.86 -9.53
N ARG A 65 1.03 2.44 -10.73
CA ARG A 65 1.86 2.07 -11.87
C ARG A 65 3.15 2.87 -11.87
N SER A 66 4.24 2.21 -12.25
CA SER A 66 5.56 2.82 -12.51
C SER A 66 5.75 3.26 -13.97
N ARG A 67 4.80 2.91 -14.85
CA ARG A 67 4.89 3.19 -16.29
C ARG A 67 4.51 4.64 -16.59
N GLY A 68 5.50 5.42 -17.04
CA GLY A 68 5.33 6.80 -17.47
C GLY A 68 6.16 7.79 -16.65
N GLU A 69 6.16 9.05 -17.04
CA GLU A 69 6.89 10.09 -16.31
C GLU A 69 6.18 10.45 -15.00
N LEU A 70 6.88 10.32 -13.88
CA LEU A 70 6.38 10.63 -12.55
C LEU A 70 6.80 12.04 -12.10
N LEU A 71 5.83 12.79 -11.57
CA LEU A 71 6.03 14.06 -10.88
C LEU A 71 6.27 13.79 -9.39
N HIS A 72 7.47 14.13 -8.92
CA HIS A 72 7.84 13.99 -7.52
C HIS A 72 7.48 15.25 -6.74
N CYS A 73 6.77 15.09 -5.62
CA CYS A 73 6.52 16.21 -4.72
C CYS A 73 7.81 16.62 -4.02
N SER A 74 8.11 17.92 -4.02
CA SER A 74 9.34 18.44 -3.39
C SER A 74 9.29 18.42 -1.85
N ARG A 75 8.11 18.16 -1.26
CA ARG A 75 7.85 18.21 0.19
C ARG A 75 7.44 16.87 0.81
N CYS A 76 7.17 15.85 0.00
CA CYS A 76 6.81 14.53 0.52
C CYS A 76 7.32 13.44 -0.44
N PRO A 77 7.45 12.19 0.03
CA PRO A 77 8.05 11.11 -0.77
C PRO A 77 7.17 10.62 -1.93
N LYS A 78 6.00 11.23 -2.19
CA LYS A 78 5.02 10.72 -3.16
C LYS A 78 5.33 11.19 -4.59
N ALA A 79 5.06 10.30 -5.53
CA ALA A 79 5.18 10.53 -6.96
C ALA A 79 3.82 10.38 -7.66
N TYR A 80 3.58 11.12 -8.76
CA TYR A 80 2.27 11.18 -9.42
C TYR A 80 2.38 11.27 -10.94
N HIS A 81 1.53 10.58 -11.69
CA HIS A 81 1.37 10.89 -13.11
C HIS A 81 0.59 12.18 -13.29
N LYS A 82 0.99 12.99 -14.28
CA LYS A 82 0.23 14.17 -14.76
C LYS A 82 -1.26 13.89 -14.98
N ARG A 83 -1.56 12.72 -15.57
CA ARG A 83 -2.92 12.27 -15.92
C ARG A 83 -3.72 11.74 -14.73
N CYS A 84 -3.04 11.36 -13.64
CA CYS A 84 -3.71 10.86 -12.44
C CYS A 84 -4.06 11.99 -11.45
N LEU A 85 -3.53 13.19 -11.64
CA LEU A 85 -3.87 14.35 -10.83
C LEU A 85 -5.28 14.86 -11.19
N THR A 86 -5.95 15.49 -10.22
CA THR A 86 -7.24 16.16 -10.42
C THR A 86 -7.10 17.65 -10.06
N PRO A 87 -7.26 18.58 -11.01
CA PRO A 87 -7.35 18.35 -12.45
C PRO A 87 -6.05 17.78 -13.06
N PRO A 88 -6.10 17.05 -14.19
CA PRO A 88 -4.91 16.56 -14.87
C PRO A 88 -4.02 17.70 -15.35
N LEU A 89 -2.70 17.54 -15.22
CA LEU A 89 -1.74 18.52 -15.73
C LEU A 89 -1.43 18.27 -17.21
N SER A 90 -1.65 19.27 -18.05
CA SER A 90 -1.33 19.23 -19.49
C SER A 90 0.17 19.36 -19.76
N ARG A 91 0.92 20.09 -18.92
CA ARG A 91 2.38 20.24 -19.01
C ARG A 91 3.08 19.96 -17.69
N LYS A 92 4.36 19.58 -17.76
CA LYS A 92 5.20 19.42 -16.57
C LYS A 92 5.47 20.81 -15.97
N PRO A 93 5.31 20.98 -14.65
CA PRO A 93 5.71 22.21 -13.97
C PRO A 93 7.23 22.43 -14.15
N SER A 94 7.63 23.63 -14.53
CA SER A 94 9.02 24.06 -14.44
C SER A 94 9.34 24.40 -12.98
N GLY A 95 10.35 23.74 -12.41
CA GLY A 95 10.81 24.00 -11.04
C GLY A 95 10.13 23.17 -9.94
N VAL A 96 10.12 23.74 -8.73
CA VAL A 96 9.67 23.07 -7.50
C VAL A 96 8.17 22.81 -7.56
N TRP A 97 7.79 21.54 -7.70
CA TRP A 97 6.39 21.14 -7.66
C TRP A 97 6.00 20.53 -6.32
N LEU A 98 4.82 20.91 -5.83
CA LEU A 98 4.19 20.36 -4.64
C LEU A 98 2.90 19.65 -5.01
N CYS A 99 2.69 18.44 -4.48
CA CYS A 99 1.43 17.74 -4.63
C CYS A 99 0.28 18.54 -3.98
N ALA A 100 -0.97 18.27 -4.38
CA ALA A 100 -2.14 19.00 -3.87
C ALA A 100 -2.21 19.02 -2.33
N THR A 101 -1.84 17.90 -1.69
CA THR A 101 -1.79 17.80 -0.22
C THR A 101 -0.73 18.72 0.38
N CYS A 102 0.49 18.72 -0.17
CA CYS A 102 1.58 19.57 0.32
C CYS A 102 1.36 21.05 0.01
N ARG A 103 0.74 21.37 -1.12
CA ARG A 103 0.36 22.74 -1.49
C ARG A 103 -0.63 23.34 -0.50
N ARG A 104 -1.68 22.59 -0.13
CA ARG A 104 -2.66 23.01 0.89
C ARG A 104 -2.01 23.25 2.25
N LYS A 105 -1.08 22.38 2.66
CA LYS A 105 -0.30 22.51 3.90
C LYS A 105 0.71 23.68 3.88
N SER A 106 1.08 24.20 2.72
CA SER A 106 1.96 25.38 2.60
C SER A 106 1.13 26.68 2.68
N ALA A 107 -0.06 26.70 2.08
CA ALA A 107 -0.94 27.87 2.08
C ALA A 107 -1.48 28.24 3.48
N GLN A 108 -1.53 27.29 4.42
CA GLN A 108 -1.98 27.52 5.80
C GLN A 108 -0.92 28.11 6.74
N LYS A 109 0.28 28.47 6.26
CA LYS A 109 1.42 28.87 7.12
C LYS A 109 1.81 30.35 7.04
N GLN A 110 0.94 31.24 6.54
CA GLN A 110 1.31 32.65 6.26
C GLN A 110 0.36 33.74 6.80
N GLN A 111 -0.46 33.51 7.83
CA GLN A 111 -1.21 34.62 8.45
C GLN A 111 -1.15 34.60 9.98
N THR A 112 -0.57 35.66 10.55
CA THR A 112 -0.72 36.12 11.94
C THR A 112 -2.10 36.81 12.14
N PRO A 113 -2.64 36.90 13.38
CA PRO A 113 -4.08 37.02 13.65
C PRO A 113 -4.59 38.47 13.80
N PRO A 114 -5.93 38.69 13.76
CA PRO A 114 -6.61 39.07 15.01
C PRO A 114 -7.90 38.28 15.30
N ILE A 115 -8.04 37.92 16.59
CA ILE A 115 -9.23 37.83 17.49
C ILE A 115 -10.57 38.13 16.79
N SER A 116 -11.69 37.39 16.88
CA SER A 116 -12.34 36.43 17.81
C SER A 116 -13.57 35.87 17.05
N THR A 117 -13.98 34.59 17.06
CA THR A 117 -14.75 33.81 18.05
C THR A 117 -14.88 32.34 17.55
N PRO A 118 -15.39 31.36 18.35
CA PRO A 118 -14.90 29.98 18.34
C PRO A 118 -15.67 29.01 17.42
N SER A 119 -14.95 28.01 16.86
CA SER A 119 -15.35 26.57 16.73
C SER A 119 -14.51 25.83 15.66
N PRO A 120 -14.40 24.48 15.70
CA PRO A 120 -13.67 23.70 16.69
C PRO A 120 -12.46 22.98 16.06
N SER A 121 -11.37 22.96 16.81
CA SER A 121 -10.14 22.22 16.52
C SER A 121 -10.39 20.70 16.46
N THR A 122 -10.25 20.05 15.31
CA THR A 122 -10.22 18.58 15.25
C THR A 122 -9.44 18.02 14.06
N ASN A 123 -8.11 17.92 14.15
CA ASN A 123 -7.34 17.14 13.16
C ASN A 123 -6.41 16.07 13.76
N HIS A 124 -6.25 16.00 15.08
CA HIS A 124 -5.64 14.84 15.76
C HIS A 124 -6.66 13.72 16.05
N ILE A 125 -7.95 14.03 16.18
CA ILE A 125 -9.03 13.06 16.44
C ILE A 125 -9.31 12.17 15.21
N THR A 126 -9.16 12.69 13.99
CA THR A 126 -9.58 11.96 12.78
C THR A 126 -8.69 10.76 12.42
N SER A 127 -7.41 10.73 12.80
CA SER A 127 -6.53 9.58 12.50
C SER A 127 -6.75 8.41 13.46
N ARG A 128 -7.01 8.71 14.73
CA ARG A 128 -7.31 7.72 15.77
C ARG A 128 -8.71 7.14 15.57
N LYS A 129 -9.70 8.01 15.32
CA LYS A 129 -11.06 7.62 14.96
C LYS A 129 -11.12 6.77 13.68
N ARG A 130 -10.32 7.08 12.65
CA ARG A 130 -10.20 6.23 11.44
C ARG A 130 -9.60 4.85 11.71
N LYS A 131 -8.67 4.75 12.66
CA LYS A 131 -8.04 3.49 13.04
C LYS A 131 -9.02 2.61 13.82
N GLU A 132 -9.76 3.21 14.75
CA GLU A 132 -10.88 2.58 15.47
C GLU A 132 -12.02 2.19 14.53
N ASP A 133 -12.33 3.02 13.53
CA ASP A 133 -13.36 2.74 12.51
C ASP A 133 -13.02 1.55 11.60
N LEU A 134 -11.77 1.10 11.50
CA LEU A 134 -11.38 -0.02 10.64
C LEU A 134 -11.15 -1.33 11.41
N GLU A 135 -11.35 -1.34 12.73
CA GLU A 135 -11.17 -2.56 13.55
C GLU A 135 -12.07 -3.70 13.08
N VAL A 136 -13.31 -3.39 12.69
CA VAL A 136 -14.25 -4.35 12.10
C VAL A 136 -13.67 -5.01 10.84
N CYS A 137 -12.93 -4.27 10.02
CA CYS A 137 -12.30 -4.82 8.83
C CYS A 137 -11.18 -5.81 9.18
N HIS A 138 -10.43 -5.58 10.27
CA HIS A 138 -9.42 -6.52 10.75
C HIS A 138 -10.05 -7.83 11.23
N VAL A 139 -11.14 -7.73 11.99
CA VAL A 139 -11.91 -8.91 12.46
C VAL A 139 -12.42 -9.73 11.28
N ILE A 140 -13.13 -9.08 10.35
CA ILE A 140 -13.70 -9.78 9.18
C ILE A 140 -12.60 -10.41 8.33
N LEU A 141 -11.48 -9.72 8.11
CA LEU A 141 -10.37 -10.28 7.34
C LEU A 141 -9.76 -11.52 8.01
N GLY A 142 -9.58 -11.51 9.33
CA GLY A 142 -9.08 -12.67 10.07
C GLY A 142 -10.03 -13.87 9.97
N GLU A 143 -11.34 -13.63 10.06
CA GLU A 143 -12.36 -14.67 9.88
C GLU A 143 -12.40 -15.20 8.44
N LEU A 144 -12.21 -14.33 7.43
CA LEU A 144 -12.10 -14.73 6.03
C LEU A 144 -10.86 -15.59 5.78
N GLU A 145 -9.69 -15.21 6.30
CA GLU A 145 -8.45 -15.99 6.15
C GLU A 145 -8.56 -17.36 6.83
N ALA A 146 -9.24 -17.44 7.99
CA ALA A 146 -9.42 -18.68 8.75
C ALA A 146 -10.52 -19.61 8.21
N HIS A 147 -11.38 -19.15 7.31
CA HIS A 147 -12.48 -19.97 6.79
C HIS A 147 -11.96 -21.16 5.96
N ARG A 148 -12.55 -22.35 6.10
CA ARG A 148 -12.08 -23.58 5.41
C ARG A 148 -12.02 -23.46 3.87
N ASP A 149 -12.87 -22.61 3.30
CA ASP A 149 -12.98 -22.40 1.85
C ASP A 149 -12.12 -21.20 1.38
N SER A 150 -11.25 -20.64 2.23
CA SER A 150 -10.41 -19.48 1.94
C SER A 150 -9.20 -19.80 1.05
N TRP A 151 -8.84 -21.08 0.92
CA TRP A 151 -7.60 -21.55 0.31
C TRP A 151 -7.26 -20.97 -1.09
N PRO A 152 -8.21 -20.67 -2.02
CA PRO A 152 -7.84 -20.11 -3.32
C PRO A 152 -7.68 -18.59 -3.29
N PHE A 153 -8.00 -17.93 -2.17
CA PHE A 153 -8.07 -16.48 -2.02
C PHE A 153 -6.98 -15.90 -1.12
N LEU A 154 -6.19 -16.74 -0.45
CA LEU A 154 -5.18 -16.33 0.53
C LEU A 154 -4.04 -15.52 -0.10
N GLU A 155 -3.59 -15.93 -1.29
CA GLU A 155 -2.47 -15.33 -2.01
C GLU A 155 -2.88 -14.87 -3.42
N PRO A 156 -2.16 -13.92 -4.03
CA PRO A 156 -2.39 -13.51 -5.40
C PRO A 156 -2.28 -14.70 -6.36
N VAL A 157 -3.18 -14.75 -7.35
CA VAL A 157 -3.07 -15.72 -8.45
C VAL A 157 -1.71 -15.55 -9.15
N ASP A 158 -0.98 -16.64 -9.30
CA ASP A 158 0.36 -16.62 -9.90
C ASP A 158 0.27 -16.39 -11.41
N ARG A 159 0.75 -15.22 -11.87
CA ARG A 159 0.76 -14.84 -13.29
C ARG A 159 1.62 -15.76 -14.15
N ALA A 160 2.73 -16.28 -13.61
CA ALA A 160 3.60 -17.17 -14.38
C ALA A 160 2.91 -18.50 -14.65
N LYS A 161 2.09 -18.99 -13.71
CA LYS A 161 1.35 -20.24 -13.83
C LYS A 161 0.04 -20.10 -14.60
N LEU A 162 -0.63 -18.95 -14.48
CA LEU A 162 -1.94 -18.73 -15.09
C LEU A 162 -2.02 -17.37 -15.80
N PRO A 163 -1.25 -17.16 -16.89
CA PRO A 163 -1.24 -15.89 -17.62
C PRO A 163 -2.60 -15.55 -18.24
N GLU A 164 -3.40 -16.57 -18.61
CA GLU A 164 -4.73 -16.43 -19.22
C GLU A 164 -5.72 -15.71 -18.30
N TYR A 165 -5.61 -15.95 -16.98
CA TYR A 165 -6.42 -15.27 -15.97
C TYR A 165 -6.31 -13.75 -16.08
N PHE A 166 -5.10 -13.23 -16.28
CA PHE A 166 -4.84 -11.79 -16.37
C PHE A 166 -5.26 -11.17 -17.70
N ARG A 167 -5.59 -11.99 -18.70
CA ARG A 167 -6.22 -11.51 -19.94
C ARG A 167 -7.68 -11.16 -19.71
N VAL A 168 -8.34 -11.88 -18.80
CA VAL A 168 -9.79 -11.77 -18.55
C VAL A 168 -10.06 -10.91 -17.30
N VAL A 169 -9.43 -11.26 -16.17
CA VAL A 169 -9.55 -10.53 -14.89
C VAL A 169 -8.64 -9.30 -14.89
N LYS A 170 -9.26 -8.11 -14.92
CA LYS A 170 -8.54 -6.82 -15.06
C LYS A 170 -8.01 -6.24 -13.76
N LYS A 171 -8.63 -6.59 -12.63
CA LYS A 171 -8.26 -6.10 -11.29
C LYS A 171 -8.16 -7.29 -10.34
N PRO A 172 -7.04 -8.03 -10.34
CA PRO A 172 -6.79 -9.09 -9.37
C PRO A 172 -6.87 -8.56 -7.94
N MET A 173 -7.38 -9.37 -7.03
CA MET A 173 -7.45 -9.10 -5.60
C MET A 173 -7.44 -10.43 -4.84
N ASP A 174 -6.92 -10.41 -3.63
CA ASP A 174 -6.71 -11.56 -2.75
C ASP A 174 -6.56 -11.07 -1.29
N PHE A 175 -6.64 -11.97 -0.31
CA PHE A 175 -6.62 -11.63 1.10
C PHE A 175 -5.26 -11.11 1.58
N GLN A 176 -4.13 -11.60 1.05
CA GLN A 176 -2.82 -11.03 1.34
C GLN A 176 -2.73 -9.56 0.90
N THR A 177 -3.23 -9.22 -0.29
CA THR A 177 -3.28 -7.85 -0.80
C THR A 177 -4.18 -6.96 0.07
N ILE A 178 -5.37 -7.44 0.45
CA ILE A 178 -6.29 -6.73 1.35
C ILE A 178 -5.64 -6.51 2.72
N ARG A 179 -4.98 -7.52 3.28
CA ARG A 179 -4.24 -7.45 4.54
C ARG A 179 -3.17 -6.36 4.51
N CYS A 180 -2.36 -6.34 3.45
CA CYS A 180 -1.36 -5.29 3.25
C CYS A 180 -2.00 -3.91 3.16
N LYS A 181 -3.08 -3.75 2.38
CA LYS A 181 -3.80 -2.48 2.26
C LYS A 181 -4.38 -2.01 3.58
N LEU A 182 -4.92 -2.92 4.39
CA LEU A 182 -5.49 -2.61 5.69
C LEU A 182 -4.40 -2.20 6.69
N ARG A 183 -3.33 -2.99 6.81
CA ARG A 183 -2.15 -2.69 7.64
C ARG A 183 -1.52 -1.34 7.28
N ASP A 184 -1.40 -1.05 5.98
CA ASP A 184 -0.73 0.15 5.47
C ASP A 184 -1.67 1.39 5.47
N GLY A 185 -2.88 1.27 6.02
CA GLY A 185 -3.85 2.37 6.10
C GLY A 185 -4.32 2.88 4.74
N ARG A 186 -4.40 1.99 3.74
CA ARG A 186 -4.77 2.31 2.35
C ARG A 186 -6.28 2.36 2.13
N TYR A 187 -7.08 1.91 3.10
CA TYR A 187 -8.53 2.08 3.11
C TYR A 187 -8.90 3.37 3.84
N SER A 188 -9.67 4.22 3.16
CA SER A 188 -10.19 5.47 3.75
C SER A 188 -11.45 5.27 4.59
N CYS A 189 -12.17 4.17 4.36
CA CYS A 189 -13.40 3.80 5.05
C CYS A 189 -13.64 2.29 4.93
N ARG A 190 -14.60 1.77 5.70
CA ARG A 190 -15.01 0.37 5.73
C ARG A 190 -15.47 -0.12 4.35
N GLU A 191 -16.20 0.70 3.61
CA GLU A 191 -16.75 0.35 2.29
C GLU A 191 -15.64 0.11 1.25
N ALA A 192 -14.50 0.79 1.38
CA ALA A 192 -13.35 0.58 0.49
C ALA A 192 -12.73 -0.82 0.70
N PHE A 193 -12.67 -1.30 1.95
CA PHE A 193 -12.29 -2.68 2.25
C PHE A 193 -13.33 -3.66 1.68
N ALA A 194 -14.62 -3.43 1.93
CA ALA A 194 -15.68 -4.31 1.44
C ALA A 194 -15.72 -4.41 -0.09
N SER A 195 -15.41 -3.32 -0.79
CA SER A 195 -15.33 -3.31 -2.25
C SER A 195 -14.24 -4.25 -2.77
N ASP A 196 -13.07 -4.28 -2.12
CA ASP A 196 -11.99 -5.19 -2.49
C ASP A 196 -12.32 -6.64 -2.10
N SER A 197 -12.90 -6.87 -0.91
CA SER A 197 -13.34 -8.21 -0.50
C SER A 197 -14.34 -8.79 -1.50
N ARG A 198 -15.34 -8.00 -1.90
CA ARG A 198 -16.30 -8.38 -2.95
C ARG A 198 -15.62 -8.63 -4.30
N LEU A 199 -14.58 -7.86 -4.64
CA LEU A 199 -13.82 -8.04 -5.88
C LEU A 199 -13.10 -9.39 -5.93
N VAL A 200 -12.58 -9.90 -4.80
CA VAL A 200 -12.00 -11.25 -4.72
C VAL A 200 -13.03 -12.28 -5.22
N PHE A 201 -14.24 -12.24 -4.67
CA PHE A 201 -15.29 -13.20 -5.01
C PHE A 201 -15.86 -12.96 -6.40
N SER A 202 -16.06 -11.72 -6.82
CA SER A 202 -16.53 -11.40 -8.17
C SER A 202 -15.55 -11.86 -9.25
N ASN A 203 -14.25 -11.69 -9.04
CA ASN A 203 -13.25 -12.22 -9.97
C ASN A 203 -13.28 -13.75 -10.02
N CYS A 204 -13.44 -14.39 -8.86
CA CYS A 204 -13.55 -15.85 -8.76
C CYS A 204 -14.73 -16.38 -9.57
N LEU A 205 -15.93 -15.84 -9.33
CA LEU A 205 -17.17 -16.29 -9.97
C LEU A 205 -17.24 -15.89 -11.45
N PHE A 206 -16.49 -14.87 -11.85
CA PHE A 206 -16.40 -14.49 -13.26
C PHE A 206 -15.47 -15.41 -14.06
N TYR A 207 -14.37 -15.85 -13.45
CA TYR A 207 -13.36 -16.65 -14.15
C TYR A 207 -13.60 -18.15 -14.05
N ASN A 208 -14.05 -18.63 -12.90
CA ASN A 208 -14.22 -20.06 -12.63
C ASN A 208 -15.68 -20.46 -12.83
N GLU A 209 -15.90 -21.70 -13.27
CA GLU A 209 -17.25 -22.28 -13.34
C GLU A 209 -17.84 -22.45 -11.94
N ASP A 210 -19.12 -22.13 -11.79
CA ASP A 210 -19.84 -22.14 -10.49
C ASP A 210 -19.73 -23.50 -9.77
N GLN A 211 -19.78 -24.61 -10.52
CA GLN A 211 -19.73 -25.98 -9.97
C GLN A 211 -18.32 -26.50 -9.71
N SER A 212 -17.29 -25.75 -10.10
CA SER A 212 -15.91 -26.10 -9.77
C SER A 212 -15.66 -25.96 -8.26
N LYS A 213 -14.64 -26.65 -7.73
CA LYS A 213 -14.26 -26.51 -6.31
C LYS A 213 -13.97 -25.05 -5.92
N ILE A 214 -13.36 -24.29 -6.83
CA ILE A 214 -13.04 -22.86 -6.63
C ILE A 214 -14.30 -22.00 -6.75
N GLY A 215 -15.18 -22.27 -7.72
CA GLY A 215 -16.46 -21.58 -7.87
C GLY A 215 -17.36 -21.73 -6.64
N MET A 216 -17.54 -22.96 -6.15
CA MET A 216 -18.28 -23.25 -4.92
C MET A 216 -17.65 -22.55 -3.70
N ALA A 217 -16.32 -22.56 -3.57
CA ALA A 217 -15.62 -21.81 -2.53
C ALA A 217 -15.89 -20.30 -2.65
N GLY A 218 -15.90 -19.74 -3.87
CA GLY A 218 -16.23 -18.35 -4.12
C GLY A 218 -17.64 -17.97 -3.68
N HIS A 219 -18.64 -18.81 -3.96
CA HIS A 219 -20.01 -18.61 -3.47
C HIS A 219 -20.08 -18.69 -1.94
N SER A 220 -19.45 -19.71 -1.35
CA SER A 220 -19.39 -19.91 0.11
C SER A 220 -18.79 -18.68 0.81
N MET A 221 -17.61 -18.23 0.35
CA MET A 221 -16.90 -17.09 0.93
C MET A 221 -17.63 -15.76 0.73
N LYS A 222 -18.28 -15.55 -0.43
CA LYS A 222 -19.10 -14.36 -0.67
C LYS A 222 -20.27 -14.29 0.31
N ASN A 223 -21.00 -15.38 0.48
CA ASN A 223 -22.15 -15.43 1.39
C ASN A 223 -21.72 -15.24 2.84
N PHE A 224 -20.62 -15.88 3.24
CA PHE A 224 -20.01 -15.69 4.54
C PHE A 224 -19.64 -14.21 4.79
N PHE A 225 -18.95 -13.57 3.83
CA PHE A 225 -18.58 -12.16 3.91
C PHE A 225 -19.80 -11.25 4.06
N GLU A 226 -20.82 -11.37 3.20
CA GLU A 226 -21.99 -10.48 3.26
C GLU A 226 -22.77 -10.61 4.57
N LYS A 227 -22.92 -11.85 5.07
CA LYS A 227 -23.53 -12.10 6.37
C LYS A 227 -22.75 -11.39 7.47
N ARG A 228 -21.43 -11.59 7.50
CA ARG A 228 -20.59 -11.05 8.56
C ARG A 228 -20.43 -9.54 8.49
N TRP A 229 -20.39 -8.99 7.28
CA TRP A 229 -20.41 -7.56 7.01
C TRP A 229 -21.67 -6.90 7.55
N SER A 230 -22.85 -7.51 7.33
CA SER A 230 -24.12 -7.02 7.85
C SER A 230 -24.21 -7.08 9.37
N GLU A 231 -23.65 -8.12 10.00
CA GLU A 231 -23.67 -8.27 11.47
C GLU A 231 -22.80 -7.23 12.19
N LEU A 232 -21.60 -6.96 11.67
CA LEU A 232 -20.60 -6.11 12.34
C LEU A 232 -20.64 -4.63 11.93
N ASN A 233 -21.45 -4.28 10.93
CA ASN A 233 -21.58 -2.91 10.42
C ASN A 233 -22.99 -2.32 10.62
N ARG A 234 -23.68 -2.78 11.66
CA ARG A 234 -24.93 -2.19 12.18
C ARG A 234 -24.68 -0.98 13.07
#